data_AF-A0AB34AIW6-F1
#
_entry.id   AF-A0AB34AIW6-F1
#
_cell.length_a   1.000
_cell.length_b   1.000
_cell.length_c   1.000
_cell.angle_alpha   90.00
_cell.angle_beta   90.00
_cell.angle_gamma   90.00
#
_symmetry.space_group_name_H-M   'P 1'
#
loop_
_entity.id
_entity.type
_entity.pdbx_description
1 polymer ?
#
loop_
_entity_poly.entity_id
_entity_poly.type
_entity_poly.pdbx_seq_one_letter_code
_entity_poly.pdbx_strand_id
1 'polypeptide(L)' 'MKQDSISHILLFIAGLLLITNGILAFEKPAIMIVISISLVIIGLLTLVISIILIYKKKQNLLNKH' A
#
# COMPACT_ATOMS: atom_id res chain seq x y z
N MET A 1 12.64 17.38 1.89
CA MET A 1 11.97 17.06 3.18
C MET A 1 10.44 16.91 3.09
N LYS A 2 9.71 17.62 2.20
CA LYS A 2 8.24 17.47 2.03
C LYS A 2 7.83 16.29 1.13
N GLN A 3 8.64 15.97 0.12
CA GLN A 3 8.42 14.84 -0.80
C GLN A 3 8.33 13.49 -0.10
N ASP A 4 9.18 13.21 0.90
CA ASP A 4 9.16 11.91 1.59
C ASP A 4 7.83 11.66 2.31
N SER A 5 7.20 12.71 2.88
CA SER A 5 5.89 12.55 3.53
C SER A 5 4.81 12.23 2.52
N ILE A 6 4.82 12.92 1.37
CA ILE A 6 3.84 12.73 0.30
C ILE A 6 4.00 11.34 -0.31
N SER A 7 5.23 10.89 -0.57
CA SER A 7 5.50 9.55 -1.11
C SER A 7 5.01 8.42 -0.21
N HIS A 8 5.14 8.55 1.12
CA HIS A 8 4.60 7.54 2.05
C HIS A 8 3.06 7.53 2.05
N ILE A 9 2.42 8.70 2.04
CA ILE A 9 0.95 8.79 1.96
C ILE A 9 0.46 8.24 0.61
N LEU A 10 1.18 8.54 -0.46
CA LEU A 10 0.86 8.04 -1.80
C LEU A 10 1.02 6.52 -1.89
N LEU A 11 2.03 5.95 -1.24
CA LEU A 11 2.22 4.50 -1.15
C LEU A 11 1.07 3.82 -0.39
N PHE A 12 0.60 4.46 0.69
CA PHE A 12 -0.57 4.01 1.44
C PHE A 12 -1.83 3.99 0.57
N ILE A 13 -2.09 5.09 -0.15
CA ILE A 13 -3.23 5.22 -1.06
C ILE A 13 -3.12 4.20 -2.20
N ALA A 14 -1.94 4.01 -2.77
CA ALA A 14 -1.70 3.00 -3.81
C ALA A 14 -2.02 1.58 -3.30
N GLY A 15 -1.61 1.23 -2.08
CA GLY A 15 -1.96 -0.04 -1.45
C GLY A 15 -3.47 -0.24 -1.32
N LEU A 16 -4.20 0.79 -0.86
CA LEU A 16 -5.67 0.76 -0.75
C LEU A 16 -6.35 0.62 -2.11
N LEU A 17 -5.87 1.34 -3.14
CA LEU A 17 -6.39 1.25 -4.50
C LEU A 17 -6.17 -0.14 -5.09
N LEU A 18 -5.01 -0.75 -4.87
CA LEU A 18 -4.71 -2.12 -5.34
C LEU A 18 -5.63 -3.15 -4.69
N ILE A 19 -5.88 -3.05 -3.38
CA ILE A 19 -6.81 -3.95 -2.68
C ILE A 19 -8.23 -3.75 -3.22
N THR A 20 -8.68 -2.51 -3.33
CA THR A 20 -10.03 -2.18 -3.82
C THR A 20 -10.22 -2.68 -5.24
N ASN A 21 -9.23 -2.45 -6.11
CA ASN A 21 -9.27 -2.89 -7.50
C ASN A 21 -9.22 -4.43 -7.61
N GLY A 22 -8.40 -5.10 -6.80
CA GLY A 22 -8.38 -6.56 -6.74
C GLY A 22 -9.72 -7.16 -6.30
N ILE A 23 -10.42 -6.53 -5.35
CA ILE A 23 -11.75 -6.95 -4.90
C ILE A 23 -12.82 -6.65 -5.97
N LEU A 24 -12.76 -5.51 -6.64
CA LEU A 24 -13.74 -5.12 -7.66
C LEU A 24 -13.57 -5.91 -8.97
N ALA A 25 -12.33 -6.28 -9.32
CA ALA A 25 -12.03 -7.09 -10.51
C ALA A 25 -12.36 -8.58 -10.33
N PHE A 26 -13.06 -8.96 -9.26
CA PHE A 26 -13.41 -10.35 -8.95
C PHE A 26 -14.55 -10.83 -9.86
N GLU A 27 -14.20 -11.17 -11.09
CA GLU A 27 -15.12 -11.67 -12.12
C GLU A 27 -14.83 -13.14 -12.48
N LYS A 28 -15.77 -13.78 -13.21
CA LYS A 28 -15.81 -15.24 -13.47
C LYS A 28 -14.61 -15.89 -14.17
N PRO A 29 -13.89 -15.27 -15.13
CA PRO A 29 -12.80 -15.98 -15.79
C PRO A 29 -11.65 -16.23 -14.81
N ALA A 30 -11.15 -17.48 -14.78
CA ALA A 30 -10.11 -17.92 -13.85
C ALA A 30 -8.86 -17.02 -13.85
N ILE A 31 -8.52 -16.46 -15.01
CA ILE A 31 -7.41 -15.50 -15.18
C ILE A 31 -7.61 -14.25 -14.32
N MET A 32 -8.82 -13.72 -14.27
CA MET A 32 -9.11 -12.49 -13.55
C MET A 32 -9.12 -12.72 -12.04
N ILE A 33 -9.56 -13.90 -11.59
CA ILE A 33 -9.44 -14.32 -10.18
C ILE A 33 -7.97 -14.35 -9.74
N VAL A 34 -7.07 -14.93 -10.55
CA VAL A 34 -5.63 -14.99 -10.25
C VAL A 34 -5.03 -13.58 -10.18
N ILE A 35 -5.39 -12.71 -11.11
CA ILE A 35 -4.93 -11.31 -11.12
C ILE A 35 -5.46 -10.55 -9.90
N SER A 36 -6.74 -10.72 -9.56
CA SER A 36 -7.37 -10.12 -8.38
C SER A 36 -6.68 -10.53 -7.09
N ILE A 37 -6.43 -11.83 -6.89
CA ILE A 37 -5.71 -12.33 -5.71
C ILE A 37 -4.30 -11.74 -5.66
N SER A 38 -3.61 -11.70 -6.80
CA SER A 38 -2.25 -11.11 -6.88
C SER A 38 -2.26 -9.62 -6.53
N LEU A 39 -3.24 -8.86 -7.02
CA LEU A 39 -3.44 -7.45 -6.70
C LEU A 39 -3.70 -7.22 -5.21
N VAL A 40 -4.53 -8.05 -4.58
CA VAL A 40 -4.80 -7.96 -3.13
C VAL A 40 -3.54 -8.25 -2.31
N ILE A 41 -2.77 -9.27 -2.67
CA ILE A 41 -1.52 -9.62 -1.99
C ILE A 41 -0.50 -8.47 -2.10
N ILE A 42 -0.29 -7.95 -3.31
CA ILE A 42 0.63 -6.83 -3.54
C ILE A 42 0.13 -5.58 -2.80
N GLY A 43 -1.18 -5.31 -2.82
CA GLY A 43 -1.79 -4.20 -2.11
C GLY A 43 -1.56 -4.27 -0.60
N LEU A 44 -1.74 -5.44 0.02
CA LEU A 44 -1.48 -5.67 1.45
C LEU A 44 0.01 -5.46 1.80
N LEU A 45 0.92 -6.02 1.01
CA LEU A 45 2.37 -5.83 1.21
C LEU A 45 2.76 -4.35 1.13
N THR A 46 2.21 -3.64 0.15
CA THR A 46 2.44 -2.20 -0.06
C THR A 46 1.94 -1.39 1.14
N LEU A 47 0.78 -1.76 1.69
CA LEU A 47 0.19 -1.15 2.88
C LEU A 47 1.09 -1.33 4.12
N VAL A 48 1.58 -2.55 4.34
CA VAL A 48 2.50 -2.85 5.45
C VAL A 48 3.78 -2.03 5.34
N ILE A 49 4.41 -2.01 4.16
CA ILE A 49 5.64 -1.24 3.91
C ILE A 49 5.38 0.25 4.15
N SER A 50 4.24 0.76 3.68
CA SER A 50 3.87 2.16 3.88
C SER A 50 3.71 2.51 5.36
N ILE A 51 3.03 1.65 6.13
CA ILE A 51 2.87 1.85 7.58
C ILE A 51 4.24 1.85 8.27
N ILE A 52 5.10 0.88 7.98
CA ILE A 52 6.46 0.79 8.54
C ILE A 52 7.26 2.06 8.26
N LEU A 53 7.22 2.57 7.03
CA LEU A 53 7.92 3.80 6.65
C LEU A 53 7.39 5.03 7.39
N ILE A 54 6.07 5.15 7.55
CA ILE A 54 5.45 6.22 8.33
C ILE A 54 5.89 6.17 9.80
N TYR A 55 5.87 4.98 10.40
CA TYR A 55 6.32 4.78 11.78
C TYR A 55 7.81 5.10 11.96
N LYS A 56 8.67 4.61 11.07
CA LYS A 56 10.11 4.87 11.10
C LYS A 56 10.42 6.35 10.94
N LYS A 57 9.70 7.05 10.07
CA LYS A 57 9.81 8.51 9.92
C LYS A 57 9.40 9.25 11.19
N LYS A 58 8.32 8.83 11.85
CA LYS A 58 7.86 9.41 13.12
C LYS A 58 8.90 9.20 14.24
N GLN A 59 9.48 8.00 14.34
CA GLN A 59 10.51 7.69 15.34
C GLN A 59 11.78 8.53 15.14
N ASN A 60 12.23 8.69 13.89
CA ASN A 60 13.38 9.54 13.57
C ASN A 60 13.15 11.02 13.89
N LEU A 61 11.90 11.51 13.86
CA LEU A 61 11.57 12.87 14.28
C LEU A 61 11.59 13.03 15.81
N LEU A 62 11.14 12.01 16.56
CA LEU A 62 11.14 12.01 18.02
C LEU A 62 12.55 11.89 18.62
N ASN A 63 13.44 11.08 18.04
CA ASN A 63 14.82 10.92 18.51
C ASN A 63 15.76 12.08 18.14
N LYS A 64 15.27 13.09 17.40
CA LYS A 64 16.06 14.26 16.97
C LYS A 64 15.88 15.48 17.87
N HIS A 65 15.03 15.36 18.89
CA HIS A 65 14.81 16.31 19.97
C HIS A 65 15.32 15.74 21.29
#